data_AF-R7QNR9-F1
#
_entry.id   AF-R7QNR9-F1
#
_cell.length_a   1.000
_cell.length_b   1.000
_cell.length_c   1.000
_cell.angle_alpha   90.00
_cell.angle_beta   90.00
_cell.angle_gamma   90.00
#
_symmetry.space_group_name_H-M   'P 1'
#
loop_
_entity.id
_entity.type
_entity.pdbx_description
1 polymer ?
#
loop_
_entity_poly.entity_id
_entity_poly.type
_entity_poly.pdbx_seq_one_letter_code
_entity_poly.pdbx_strand_id
1 'polypeptide(L)'
;MNISSVHGAPSSSLPKELTRVAQRRLTRELAEWSVKNPPVPGMSVEQTDRVDEWRVTVTGAASSVYENERYTLRFVFPSDYPMEAPEVIFLSPTPRHPHVYSNGHICLNVLYDGWSPALTVTSVCLSIVSMLSSAAKKGSPAG
;
A
#
# COMPACT_ATOMS: atom_id res chain seq x y z
N MET A 1 -32.31 5.38 41.75
CA MET A 1 -32.08 6.36 40.68
C MET A 1 -31.02 5.77 39.76
N ASN A 2 -31.43 5.41 38.54
CA ASN A 2 -30.54 5.00 37.45
C ASN A 2 -30.01 6.25 36.73
N ILE A 3 -28.85 6.13 36.06
CA ILE A 3 -28.16 6.96 35.03
C ILE A 3 -26.70 7.27 35.45
N SER A 4 -25.65 7.19 34.64
CA SER A 4 -25.41 6.60 33.31
C SER A 4 -23.93 6.28 33.15
N SER A 5 -23.69 5.20 32.39
CA SER A 5 -22.51 4.89 31.59
C SER A 5 -21.88 6.12 30.92
N VAL A 6 -20.55 6.21 30.91
CA VAL A 6 -19.71 6.20 29.69
C VAL A 6 -18.24 6.17 30.11
N HIS A 7 -17.47 5.17 29.66
CA HIS A 7 -16.09 5.33 29.18
C HIS A 7 -15.85 4.17 28.23
N GLY A 8 -15.73 4.52 26.94
CA GLY A 8 -15.68 3.59 25.82
C GLY A 8 -14.53 2.60 25.94
N ALA A 9 -14.79 1.37 25.50
CA ALA A 9 -13.78 0.37 25.31
C ALA A 9 -12.70 0.87 24.33
N PRO A 10 -11.41 0.61 24.57
CA PRO A 10 -10.45 0.57 23.47
C PRO A 10 -10.86 -0.62 22.60
N SER A 11 -11.35 -0.35 21.39
CA SER A 11 -11.54 -1.37 20.35
C SER A 11 -10.17 -1.88 19.91
N SER A 12 -9.55 -2.72 20.73
CA SER A 12 -8.44 -3.58 20.34
C SER A 12 -9.00 -4.68 19.45
N SER A 13 -9.26 -4.35 18.19
CA SER A 13 -9.59 -5.35 17.18
C SER A 13 -8.37 -6.25 17.04
N LEU A 14 -8.49 -7.47 17.56
CA LEU A 14 -7.62 -8.60 17.21
C LEU A 14 -7.37 -8.60 15.69
N PRO A 15 -6.19 -9.04 15.20
CA PRO A 15 -5.98 -9.22 13.78
C PRO A 15 -7.12 -10.08 13.24
N LYS A 16 -8.00 -9.50 12.42
CA LYS A 16 -9.07 -10.26 11.79
C LYS A 16 -8.39 -11.24 10.85
N GLU A 17 -8.60 -12.54 11.07
CA GLU A 17 -8.06 -13.55 10.16
C GLU A 17 -8.52 -13.25 8.72
N LEU A 18 -7.58 -13.40 7.77
CA LEU A 18 -7.88 -13.27 6.36
C LEU A 18 -8.93 -14.32 5.95
N THR A 19 -9.96 -13.91 5.21
CA THR A 19 -10.93 -14.85 4.64
C THR A 19 -10.24 -15.81 3.67
N ARG A 20 -10.86 -16.97 3.38
CA ARG A 20 -10.35 -17.90 2.36
C ARG A 20 -10.22 -17.25 0.99
N VAL A 21 -11.09 -16.28 0.67
CA VAL A 21 -11.02 -15.52 -0.58
C VAL A 21 -9.78 -14.63 -0.58
N ALA A 22 -9.54 -13.89 0.50
CA ALA A 22 -8.35 -13.07 0.67
C ALA A 22 -7.05 -13.90 0.61
N GLN A 23 -6.98 -15.01 1.33
CA GLN A 23 -5.82 -15.90 1.30
C GLN A 23 -5.54 -16.41 -0.12
N ARG A 24 -6.55 -16.96 -0.81
CA ARG A 24 -6.40 -17.43 -2.21
C ARG A 24 -5.98 -16.31 -3.15
N ARG A 25 -6.48 -15.10 -2.93
CA ARG A 25 -6.12 -13.92 -3.71
C ARG A 25 -4.66 -13.56 -3.53
N LEU A 26 -4.20 -13.44 -2.28
CA LEU A 26 -2.82 -13.10 -1.95
C LEU A 26 -1.83 -14.18 -2.42
N THR A 27 -2.14 -15.46 -2.23
CA THR A 27 -1.31 -16.56 -2.72
C THR A 27 -1.14 -16.49 -4.24
N ARG A 28 -2.21 -16.18 -4.99
CA ARG A 28 -2.14 -16.03 -6.44
C ARG A 28 -1.27 -14.85 -6.85
N GLU A 29 -1.50 -13.68 -6.26
CA GLU A 29 -0.68 -12.50 -6.57
C GLU A 29 0.80 -12.75 -6.24
N LEU A 30 1.10 -13.38 -5.11
CA LEU A 30 2.47 -13.70 -4.73
C LEU A 30 3.13 -14.68 -5.71
N ALA A 31 2.39 -15.71 -6.13
CA ALA A 31 2.86 -16.66 -7.13
C ALA A 31 3.16 -15.96 -8.48
N GLU A 32 2.34 -14.98 -8.88
CA GLU A 32 2.62 -14.17 -10.07
C GLU A 32 3.92 -13.39 -9.94
N TRP A 33 4.22 -12.83 -8.76
CA TRP A 33 5.47 -12.14 -8.50
C TRP A 33 6.68 -13.09 -8.49
N SER A 34 6.55 -14.29 -7.92
CA SER A 34 7.62 -15.30 -7.90
C SER A 34 7.90 -15.90 -9.28
N VAL A 35 6.87 -16.14 -10.10
CA VAL A 35 7.02 -16.76 -11.42
C VAL A 35 7.49 -15.76 -12.47
N LYS A 36 7.07 -14.48 -12.39
CA LYS A 36 7.38 -13.47 -13.41
C LYS A 36 8.67 -12.68 -13.20
N ASN A 37 9.38 -12.90 -12.09
CA ASN A 37 10.78 -12.51 -11.86
C ASN A 37 11.26 -11.20 -12.54
N PRO A 38 11.18 -10.03 -11.88
CA PRO A 38 9.99 -9.40 -11.30
C PRO A 38 8.99 -8.95 -12.40
N PRO A 39 7.68 -8.84 -12.09
CA PRO A 39 6.65 -8.49 -13.08
C PRO A 39 6.84 -7.10 -13.70
N VAL A 40 7.56 -6.21 -13.00
CA VAL A 40 7.90 -4.86 -13.45
C VAL A 40 9.35 -4.56 -13.06
N PRO A 41 10.20 -4.06 -13.99
CA PRO A 41 11.55 -3.63 -13.67
C PRO A 41 11.59 -2.61 -12.52
N GLY A 42 12.49 -2.83 -11.55
CA GLY A 42 12.65 -1.93 -10.40
C GLY A 42 11.65 -2.14 -9.26
N MET A 43 10.85 -3.21 -9.30
CA MET A 43 9.97 -3.61 -8.19
C MET A 43 10.38 -4.95 -7.58
N SER A 44 10.29 -5.08 -6.26
CA SER A 44 10.47 -6.35 -5.55
C SER A 44 9.51 -6.47 -4.39
N VAL A 45 8.99 -7.68 -4.13
CA VAL A 45 8.12 -7.99 -2.99
C VAL A 45 8.89 -8.82 -1.97
N GLU A 46 8.71 -8.48 -0.70
CA GLU A 46 9.20 -9.19 0.47
C GLU A 46 7.99 -9.55 1.34
N GLN A 47 7.86 -10.84 1.66
CA GLN A 47 6.88 -11.30 2.63
C GLN A 47 7.39 -11.01 4.03
N THR A 48 6.50 -10.59 4.91
CA THR A 48 6.81 -10.41 6.33
C THR A 48 6.37 -11.65 7.12
N ASP A 49 6.68 -11.69 8.42
CA ASP A 49 6.15 -12.72 9.33
C ASP A 49 4.61 -12.70 9.41
N ARG A 50 4.00 -11.58 8.99
CA ARG A 50 2.56 -11.38 8.93
C ARG A 50 2.02 -11.71 7.55
N VAL A 51 1.09 -12.66 7.50
CA VAL A 51 0.43 -13.10 6.27
C VAL A 51 -0.44 -12.01 5.62
N ASP A 52 -0.88 -11.03 6.42
CA ASP A 52 -1.67 -9.87 6.02
C ASP A 52 -0.82 -8.64 5.71
N GLU A 53 0.52 -8.75 5.69
CA GLU A 53 1.40 -7.62 5.41
C GLU A 53 2.50 -7.97 4.42
N TRP A 54 2.60 -7.18 3.34
CA TRP A 54 3.69 -7.26 2.37
C TRP A 54 4.50 -5.98 2.34
N ARG A 55 5.80 -6.12 2.04
CA ARG A 55 6.68 -4.99 1.75
C ARG A 55 7.06 -5.01 0.28
N VAL A 56 6.78 -3.93 -0.42
CA VAL A 56 7.10 -3.82 -1.84
C VAL A 56 8.07 -2.67 -2.03
N THR A 57 9.28 -2.97 -2.50
CA THR A 57 10.23 -1.93 -2.90
C THR A 57 9.95 -1.53 -4.33
N VAL A 58 9.87 -0.22 -4.58
CA VAL A 58 9.70 0.37 -5.90
C VAL A 58 10.87 1.32 -6.18
N THR A 59 11.34 1.32 -7.43
CA THR A 59 12.37 2.25 -7.90
C THR A 59 11.70 3.38 -8.69
N GLY A 60 12.10 4.62 -8.45
CA GLY A 60 11.62 5.76 -9.22
C GLY A 60 11.96 5.62 -10.70
N ALA A 61 11.04 6.06 -11.57
CA ALA A 61 11.20 5.90 -13.01
C ALA A 61 12.35 6.74 -13.56
N ALA A 62 12.94 6.29 -14.66
CA ALA A 62 13.93 7.04 -15.41
C ALA A 62 13.34 8.39 -15.88
N SER A 63 14.17 9.43 -15.93
CA SER A 63 13.78 10.80 -16.29
C SER A 63 12.77 11.45 -15.33
N SER A 64 12.51 10.86 -14.16
CA SER A 64 11.76 11.51 -13.09
C SER A 64 12.70 12.15 -12.06
N VAL A 65 12.17 13.06 -11.25
CA VAL A 65 12.95 13.62 -10.13
C VAL A 65 13.33 12.56 -9.08
N TYR A 66 12.73 11.37 -9.13
CA TYR A 66 12.98 10.23 -8.23
C TYR A 66 13.83 9.14 -8.89
N GLU A 67 14.42 9.39 -10.05
CA GLU A 67 15.23 8.42 -10.77
C GLU A 67 16.33 7.80 -9.86
N ASN A 68 16.48 6.48 -9.93
CA ASN A 68 17.41 5.67 -9.13
C ASN A 68 17.13 5.64 -7.61
N GLU A 69 16.11 6.34 -7.12
CA GLU A 69 15.69 6.26 -5.71
C GLU A 69 14.82 5.03 -5.47
N ARG A 70 15.01 4.36 -4.33
CA ARG A 70 14.24 3.20 -3.92
C ARG A 70 13.41 3.54 -2.69
N TYR A 71 12.14 3.20 -2.76
CA TYR A 71 11.17 3.44 -1.70
C TYR A 71 10.45 2.14 -1.35
N THR A 72 10.23 1.88 -0.07
CA THR A 72 9.50 0.70 0.38
C THR A 72 8.07 1.07 0.74
N LEU A 73 7.12 0.38 0.12
CA LEU A 73 5.70 0.44 0.42
C LEU A 73 5.35 -0.69 1.39
N ARG A 74 4.59 -0.38 2.43
CA ARG A 74 3.96 -1.37 3.30
C ARG A 74 2.50 -1.51 2.90
N PHE A 75 2.12 -2.71 2.50
CA PHE A 75 0.75 -3.11 2.21
C PHE A 75 0.21 -3.88 3.41
N VAL A 76 -0.91 -3.43 3.97
CA VAL A 76 -1.67 -4.17 4.99
C VAL A 76 -3.02 -4.56 4.39
N PHE A 77 -3.27 -5.85 4.31
CA PHE A 77 -4.47 -6.38 3.67
C PHE A 77 -5.61 -6.53 4.69
N PRO A 78 -6.80 -5.99 4.43
CA PRO A 78 -7.97 -6.25 5.26
C PRO A 78 -8.40 -7.71 5.13
N SER A 79 -9.17 -8.19 6.11
CA SER A 79 -9.67 -9.57 6.12
C SER A 79 -10.50 -9.92 4.88
N ASP A 80 -11.19 -8.93 4.31
CA ASP A 80 -12.06 -9.10 3.15
C ASP A 80 -11.41 -8.67 1.82
N TYR A 81 -10.08 -8.54 1.77
CA TYR A 81 -9.36 -8.30 0.53
C TYR A 81 -9.76 -9.35 -0.55
N PRO A 82 -10.03 -8.96 -1.80
CA PRO A 82 -9.88 -7.64 -2.43
C PRO A 82 -11.15 -6.77 -2.43
N MET A 83 -12.19 -7.12 -1.66
CA MET A 83 -13.43 -6.32 -1.59
C MET A 83 -13.16 -4.95 -0.95
N GLU A 84 -12.36 -4.95 0.10
CA GLU A 84 -11.80 -3.73 0.70
C GLU A 84 -10.37 -3.50 0.19
N ALA A 85 -10.02 -2.22 0.02
CA ALA A 85 -8.68 -1.81 -0.40
C ALA A 85 -7.64 -2.12 0.68
N PRO A 86 -6.39 -2.48 0.30
CA PRO A 86 -5.30 -2.57 1.25
C PRO A 86 -4.91 -1.17 1.73
N GLU A 87 -4.47 -1.07 2.99
CA GLU A 87 -3.79 0.12 3.46
C GLU A 87 -2.37 0.14 2.88
N VAL A 88 -1.99 1.25 2.25
CA VAL A 88 -0.67 1.40 1.62
C VAL A 88 0.00 2.68 2.09
N ILE A 89 1.19 2.54 2.67
CA ILE A 89 2.02 3.66 3.12
C ILE A 89 3.46 3.51 2.64
N PHE A 90 4.16 4.62 2.45
CA PHE A 90 5.61 4.62 2.34
C PHE A 90 6.25 4.44 3.71
N LEU A 91 7.17 3.49 3.81
CA LEU A 91 8.09 3.39 4.95
C LEU A 91 9.19 4.47 4.81
N SER A 92 9.77 4.85 5.95
CA SER A 92 10.87 5.81 5.96
C SER A 92 12.12 5.24 5.29
N PRO A 93 12.84 6.03 4.45
CA PRO A 93 12.54 7.42 4.10
C PRO A 93 11.39 7.56 3.08
N THR A 94 10.47 8.50 3.31
CA THR A 94 9.34 8.76 2.41
C THR A 94 9.72 9.73 1.28
N PRO A 95 9.18 9.56 0.06
CA PRO A 95 9.40 10.53 -1.02
C PRO A 95 8.74 11.87 -0.67
N ARG A 96 9.44 12.98 -0.97
CA ARG A 96 8.88 14.33 -0.84
C ARG A 96 7.98 14.64 -2.03
N HIS A 97 6.70 14.27 -1.91
CA HIS A 97 5.73 14.40 -2.98
C HIS A 97 4.43 15.07 -2.49
N PRO A 98 3.73 15.89 -3.31
CA PRO A 98 2.48 16.57 -2.91
C PRO A 98 1.33 15.64 -2.51
N HIS A 99 1.40 14.38 -2.90
CA HIS A 99 0.43 13.32 -2.53
C HIS A 99 0.98 12.33 -1.50
N VAL A 100 2.14 12.61 -0.90
CA VAL A 100 2.74 11.76 0.14
C VAL A 100 2.95 12.59 1.39
N TYR A 101 2.26 12.19 2.46
CA TYR A 101 2.36 12.83 3.76
C TYR A 101 3.64 12.39 4.48
N SER A 102 4.08 13.17 5.47
CA SER A 102 5.31 12.89 6.25
C SER A 102 5.26 11.59 7.05
N ASN A 103 4.06 11.10 7.36
CA ASN A 103 3.82 9.80 7.99
C ASN A 103 3.76 8.65 6.98
N GLY A 104 4.00 8.91 5.69
CA GLY A 104 4.01 7.91 4.63
C GLY A 104 2.66 7.66 3.96
N HIS A 105 1.57 8.23 4.46
CA HIS A 105 0.26 8.07 3.83
C HIS A 105 0.25 8.64 2.41
N ILE A 106 -0.48 7.96 1.52
CA ILE A 106 -0.56 8.29 0.11
C ILE A 106 -1.98 8.76 -0.23
N CYS A 107 -2.09 9.93 -0.86
CA CYS A 107 -3.34 10.44 -1.39
C CYS A 107 -3.47 10.04 -2.86
N LEU A 108 -3.95 8.83 -3.13
CA LEU A 108 -4.12 8.31 -4.50
C LEU A 108 -5.49 7.65 -4.63
N ASN A 109 -6.31 8.10 -5.59
CA ASN A 109 -7.70 7.68 -5.73
C ASN A 109 -7.90 6.15 -5.79
N VAL A 110 -6.97 5.42 -6.41
CA VAL A 110 -7.03 3.95 -6.50
C VAL A 110 -7.01 3.24 -5.14
N LEU A 111 -6.59 3.91 -4.07
CA LEU A 111 -6.58 3.40 -2.69
C LEU A 111 -7.85 3.78 -1.90
N TYR A 112 -8.73 4.60 -2.48
CA TYR A 112 -9.95 5.11 -1.84
C TYR A 112 -11.15 4.88 -2.79
N ASP A 113 -11.81 5.93 -3.27
CA ASP A 113 -13.02 5.86 -4.09
C ASP A 113 -12.82 5.16 -5.45
N GLY A 114 -11.58 5.13 -5.94
CA GLY A 114 -11.20 4.45 -7.17
C GLY A 114 -10.82 2.99 -7.00
N TRP A 115 -10.89 2.42 -5.79
CA TRP A 115 -10.58 1.00 -5.58
C TRP A 115 -11.60 0.10 -6.27
N SER A 116 -11.09 -0.98 -6.87
CA SER A 116 -11.92 -2.05 -7.42
C SER A 116 -11.25 -3.39 -7.10
N PRO A 117 -12.02 -4.45 -6.79
CA PRO A 117 -11.47 -5.79 -6.58
C PRO A 117 -10.68 -6.34 -7.77
N ALA A 118 -10.81 -5.74 -8.96
CA ALA A 118 -10.01 -6.07 -10.13
C ALA A 118 -8.55 -5.57 -10.05
N LEU A 119 -8.28 -4.56 -9.20
CA LEU A 119 -6.93 -4.04 -8.99
C LEU A 119 -6.08 -5.03 -8.19
N THR A 120 -4.80 -5.11 -8.55
CA THR A 120 -3.77 -5.95 -7.92
C THR A 120 -2.70 -5.08 -7.26
N VAL A 121 -1.90 -5.67 -6.36
CA VAL A 121 -0.71 -5.02 -5.77
C VAL A 121 0.18 -4.42 -6.86
N THR A 122 0.40 -5.15 -7.96
CA THR A 122 1.18 -4.68 -9.11
C THR A 122 0.57 -3.41 -9.73
N SER A 123 -0.74 -3.39 -9.96
CA SER A 123 -1.42 -2.22 -10.56
C SER A 123 -1.38 -0.99 -9.63
N VAL A 124 -1.44 -1.21 -8.32
CA VAL A 124 -1.30 -0.15 -7.31
C VAL A 124 0.12 0.41 -7.33
N CYS A 125 1.15 -0.45 -7.30
CA CYS A 125 2.55 -0.02 -7.39
C CYS A 125 2.83 0.76 -8.68
N LEU A 126 2.31 0.32 -9.82
CA LEU A 126 2.42 1.05 -11.09
C LEU A 126 1.76 2.43 -11.02
N SER A 127 0.59 2.52 -10.40
CA SER A 127 -0.10 3.81 -10.20
C SER A 127 0.71 4.76 -9.30
N ILE A 128 1.34 4.24 -8.25
CA ILE A 128 2.21 5.01 -7.35
C ILE A 128 3.47 5.49 -8.08
N VAL A 129 4.15 4.62 -8.86
CA VAL A 129 5.32 5.03 -9.63
C VAL A 129 4.96 6.07 -10.70
N SER A 130 3.81 5.91 -11.35
CA SER A 130 3.29 6.90 -12.31
C SER A 130 3.03 8.25 -11.63
N MET A 131 2.39 8.24 -10.45
CA MET A 131 2.18 9.43 -9.63
C MET A 131 3.51 10.13 -9.32
N LEU A 132 4.51 9.40 -8.80
CA LEU A 132 5.83 9.96 -8.52
C LEU A 132 6.50 10.54 -9.78
N SER A 133 6.37 9.85 -10.91
CA SER A 133 6.98 10.25 -12.19
C SER A 133 6.37 11.53 -12.77
N SER A 134 5.11 11.82 -12.43
CA SER A 134 4.42 13.02 -12.91
C SER A 134 4.89 14.32 -12.25
N ALA A 135 5.62 14.24 -11.12
CA ALA A 135 6.08 15.42 -10.41
C ALA A 135 7.28 16.07 -11.08
N ALA A 136 7.17 17.36 -11.43
CA ALA A 136 8.25 18.14 -12.00
C ALA A 136 9.33 18.57 -10.98
N LYS A 137 8.99 18.60 -9.68
CA LYS A 137 9.90 18.97 -8.58
C LYS A 137 9.53 18.18 -7.32
N LYS A 138 10.52 17.94 -6.45
CA LYS A 138 10.28 17.38 -5.10
C LYS A 138 9.70 18.45 -4.20
N GLY A 139 8.62 18.13 -3.49
CA GLY A 139 7.94 19.04 -2.59
C GLY A 139 6.91 18.29 -1.75
N SER A 140 6.76 18.66 -0.49
CA SER A 140 5.72 18.12 0.38
C SER A 140 4.37 18.80 0.10
N PRO A 141 3.23 18.21 0.48
CA PRO A 141 1.93 18.89 0.40
C PRO A 141 2.03 20.25 1.12
N ALA A 142 1.44 21.30 0.54
CA ALA A 142 1.31 22.57 1.25
C ALA A 142 0.47 22.30 2.50
N GLY A 143 1.08 22.49 3.68
CA GLY A 143 0.43 22.31 4.98
C GLY A 143 -0.67 23.32 5.24
#